data_AF-A0A443RXJ6-F1
#
_entry.id   AF-A0A443RXJ6-F1
#
_cell.length_a   1.000
_cell.length_b   1.000
_cell.length_c   1.000
_cell.angle_alpha   90.00
_cell.angle_beta   90.00
_cell.angle_gamma   90.00
#
_symmetry.space_group_name_H-M   'P 1'
#
loop_
_entity.id
_entity.type
_entity.pdbx_description
1 polymer ?
#
loop_
_entity_poly.entity_id
_entity_poly.type
_entity_poly.pdbx_seq_one_letter_code
_entity_poly.pdbx_strand_id
1 'polypeptide(L)'
;MPNVLSKLWDKILMPDWSFPYNCYEIGHTWDPSCSKAVWLITSSVLREAFLMYSGLYLFSLIAFNRKIDSKKIRQTIESILTSTAFLGFNGFA
;
A
#
# COMPACT_ATOMS: atom_id res chain seq x y z
N MET A 1 3.69 9.95 40.26
CA MET A 1 4.00 10.99 39.26
C MET A 1 5.29 10.56 38.57
N PRO A 2 5.32 10.41 37.23
CA PRO A 2 6.54 9.97 36.55
C PRO A 2 7.64 11.02 36.73
N ASN A 3 8.84 10.56 37.09
CA ASN A 3 9.99 11.41 37.40
C ASN A 3 10.56 12.05 36.12
N VAL A 4 11.18 13.22 36.23
CA VAL A 4 11.76 13.96 35.09
C VAL A 4 12.76 13.10 34.29
N LEU A 5 13.47 12.19 34.96
CA LEU A 5 14.38 11.23 34.35
C LEU A 5 13.68 10.21 33.45
N SER A 6 12.47 9.73 33.82
CA SER A 6 11.74 8.78 32.98
C SER A 6 11.25 9.45 31.70
N LYS A 7 10.73 10.68 31.80
CA LYS A 7 10.35 11.48 30.62
C LYS A 7 11.51 11.75 29.67
N LEU A 8 12.72 11.92 30.20
CA LEU A 8 13.92 12.12 29.38
C LEU A 8 14.36 10.82 28.71
N TRP A 9 14.23 9.69 29.42
CA TRP A 9 14.53 8.36 28.92
C TRP A 9 13.55 7.97 27.80
N ASP A 10 12.25 8.20 27.99
CA ASP A 10 11.22 8.01 26.97
C ASP A 10 11.54 8.86 25.73
N LYS A 11 11.82 10.15 25.89
CA LYS A 11 12.06 11.06 24.75
C LYS A 11 13.35 10.76 23.96
N ILE A 12 14.36 10.15 24.58
CA ILE A 12 15.68 9.88 23.96
C ILE A 12 15.78 8.44 23.44
N LEU A 13 15.22 7.47 24.16
CA LEU A 13 15.39 6.03 23.90
C LEU A 13 14.15 5.37 23.29
N MET A 14 12.95 5.90 23.56
CA MET A 14 11.66 5.44 23.01
C MET A 14 10.81 6.63 22.58
N PRO A 15 11.25 7.39 21.56
CA PRO A 15 10.46 8.49 21.04
C PRO A 15 9.05 8.02 20.64
N ASP A 16 8.04 8.90 20.65
CA ASP A 16 6.61 8.53 20.47
C ASP A 16 6.28 7.72 19.19
N TRP A 17 7.23 7.60 18.25
CA TRP A 17 7.15 6.74 17.07
C TRP A 17 7.64 5.29 17.28
N SER A 18 8.18 4.97 18.45
CA SER A 18 8.65 3.63 18.86
C SER A 18 7.61 2.98 19.76
N PHE A 19 6.63 2.30 19.18
CA PHE A 19 5.65 1.54 19.95
C PHE A 19 6.34 0.40 20.73
N PRO A 20 5.96 0.15 22.00
CA PRO A 20 6.49 -0.97 22.79
C PRO A 20 5.94 -2.34 22.36
N TYR A 21 5.06 -2.36 21.35
CA TYR A 21 4.38 -3.53 20.83
C TYR A 21 5.01 -3.95 19.49
N ASN A 22 5.14 -5.26 19.25
CA ASN A 22 5.54 -5.78 17.94
C ASN A 22 4.40 -5.60 16.93
N CYS A 23 4.66 -5.47 15.63
CA CYS A 23 3.59 -5.30 14.65
C CYS A 23 2.55 -6.43 14.64
N TYR A 24 2.99 -7.61 15.08
CA TYR A 24 2.13 -8.74 15.37
C TYR A 24 0.98 -8.42 16.35
N GLU A 25 1.25 -7.59 17.37
CA GLU A 25 0.32 -7.21 18.44
C GLU A 25 -0.58 -6.02 18.07
N ILE A 26 -0.18 -5.22 17.08
CA ILE A 26 -0.88 -3.99 16.64
C ILE A 26 -1.87 -4.27 15.48
N GLY A 27 -1.85 -5.48 14.91
CA GLY A 27 -2.81 -5.91 13.89
C GLY A 27 -2.21 -6.43 12.58
N HIS A 28 -0.88 -6.56 12.47
CA HIS A 28 -0.22 -7.16 11.31
C HIS A 28 0.37 -8.53 11.66
N THR A 29 -0.41 -9.57 11.40
CA THR A 29 -0.23 -10.92 11.98
C THR A 29 0.90 -11.77 11.38
N TRP A 30 1.62 -11.30 10.37
CA TRP A 30 2.51 -12.16 9.56
C TRP A 30 4.01 -11.94 9.80
N ASP A 31 4.42 -10.78 10.34
CA ASP A 31 5.84 -10.49 10.61
C ASP A 31 5.99 -9.55 11.82
N PRO A 32 6.96 -9.80 12.72
CA PRO A 32 7.20 -8.93 13.88
C PRO A 32 7.71 -7.54 13.48
N SER A 33 8.37 -7.39 12.32
CA SER A 33 8.82 -6.10 11.80
C SER A 33 7.70 -5.37 11.07
N CYS A 34 7.34 -4.18 11.57
CA CYS A 34 6.31 -3.35 10.94
C CYS A 34 6.65 -2.94 9.51
N SER A 35 7.89 -2.54 9.24
CA SER A 35 8.30 -2.13 7.90
C SER A 35 8.17 -3.28 6.90
N LYS A 36 8.54 -4.50 7.33
CA LYS A 36 8.46 -5.69 6.49
C LYS A 36 7.00 -6.13 6.27
N ALA A 37 6.18 -6.11 7.32
CA ALA A 37 4.76 -6.42 7.23
C ALA A 37 4.01 -5.48 6.27
N VAL A 38 4.22 -4.16 6.41
CA VAL A 38 3.64 -3.16 5.51
C VAL A 38 4.06 -3.44 4.08
N TRP A 39 5.36 -3.63 3.81
CA TRP A 39 5.86 -3.87 2.47
C TRP A 39 5.31 -5.16 1.84
N LEU A 40 5.18 -6.24 2.61
CA LEU A 40 4.59 -7.50 2.15
C LEU A 40 3.13 -7.32 1.76
N ILE A 41 2.35 -6.64 2.60
CA ILE A 41 0.95 -6.33 2.28
C ILE A 41 0.90 -5.42 1.04
N THR A 42 1.78 -4.42 0.93
CA THR A 42 1.72 -3.41 -0.16
C THR A 42 1.98 -4.08 -1.48
N SER A 43 3.05 -4.89 -1.52
CA SER A 43 3.42 -5.62 -2.72
C SER A 43 2.34 -6.63 -3.13
N SER A 44 1.71 -7.32 -2.17
CA SER A 44 0.63 -8.25 -2.47
C SER A 44 -0.61 -7.56 -3.04
N VAL A 45 -1.10 -6.51 -2.38
CA VAL A 45 -2.30 -5.78 -2.78
C VAL A 45 -2.06 -5.06 -4.12
N LEU A 46 -0.92 -4.40 -4.30
CA LEU A 46 -0.59 -3.75 -5.56
C LEU A 46 -0.50 -4.75 -6.72
N ARG A 47 0.06 -5.95 -6.48
CA ARG A 47 0.15 -6.98 -7.51
C ARG A 47 -1.23 -7.45 -7.96
N GLU A 48 -2.11 -7.78 -7.02
CA GLU A 48 -3.46 -8.25 -7.34
C GLU A 48 -4.31 -7.13 -7.97
N ALA A 49 -4.22 -5.91 -7.44
CA ALA A 49 -4.88 -4.74 -8.02
C ALA A 49 -4.43 -4.50 -9.46
N PHE A 50 -3.12 -4.54 -9.71
CA PHE A 50 -2.57 -4.36 -11.05
C PHE A 50 -3.04 -5.45 -12.01
N LEU A 51 -3.06 -6.72 -11.61
CA LEU A 51 -3.56 -7.82 -12.44
C LEU A 51 -5.05 -7.65 -12.80
N MET A 52 -5.88 -7.30 -11.80
CA MET A 52 -7.31 -7.09 -12.01
C MET A 52 -7.58 -5.93 -12.98
N TYR A 53 -6.99 -4.75 -12.73
CA TYR A 53 -7.24 -3.57 -13.54
C TYR A 53 -6.57 -3.65 -14.91
N SER A 54 -5.36 -4.20 -15.00
CA SER A 54 -4.72 -4.42 -16.32
C SER A 54 -5.58 -5.33 -17.19
N GLY A 55 -6.08 -6.45 -16.66
CA GLY A 55 -7.00 -7.33 -17.39
C GLY A 55 -8.26 -6.60 -17.86
N LEU A 56 -8.92 -5.87 -16.95
CA LEU A 56 -10.17 -5.17 -17.26
C LEU A 56 -9.98 -4.06 -18.30
N TYR A 57 -8.96 -3.22 -18.15
CA TYR A 57 -8.74 -2.10 -19.05
C TYR A 57 -8.14 -2.53 -20.40
N LEU A 58 -7.31 -3.57 -20.44
CA LEU A 58 -6.83 -4.15 -21.70
C LEU A 58 -7.98 -4.84 -22.45
N PHE A 59 -8.81 -5.60 -21.74
CA PHE A 59 -9.99 -6.21 -22.34
C PHE A 59 -10.94 -5.13 -22.90
N SER A 60 -11.21 -4.08 -22.13
CA SER A 60 -11.98 -2.92 -22.57
C SER A 60 -11.39 -2.26 -23.83
N LEU A 61 -10.06 -2.07 -23.84
CA LEU A 61 -9.36 -1.47 -24.96
C LEU A 61 -9.56 -2.30 -26.24
N ILE A 62 -9.43 -3.62 -26.16
CA ILE A 62 -9.53 -4.54 -27.31
C ILE A 62 -10.99 -4.75 -27.74
N ALA A 63 -11.90 -4.97 -26.80
CA ALA A 63 -13.29 -5.32 -27.09
C ALA A 63 -14.10 -4.13 -27.63
N PHE A 64 -13.88 -2.92 -27.11
CA PHE A 64 -14.70 -1.76 -27.45
C PHE A 64 -14.06 -0.79 -28.45
N ASN A 65 -12.75 -0.87 -28.70
CA ASN A 65 -12.10 0.03 -29.67
C ASN A 65 -11.79 -0.66 -31.00
N ARG A 66 -12.44 -0.16 -32.05
CA ARG A 66 -12.24 -0.60 -33.44
C ARG A 66 -10.88 -0.20 -34.02
N LYS A 67 -10.24 0.83 -33.45
CA LYS A 67 -8.88 1.29 -33.77
C LYS A 67 -8.17 1.67 -32.47
N ILE A 68 -6.99 1.09 -32.25
CA ILE A 68 -6.14 1.39 -31.11
C ILE A 68 -5.18 2.50 -31.53
N ASP A 69 -5.26 3.63 -30.84
CA ASP A 69 -4.41 4.80 -31.03
C ASP A 69 -3.46 4.92 -29.83
N SER A 70 -2.25 5.40 -30.04
CA SER A 70 -1.25 5.68 -29.00
C SER A 70 -1.81 6.58 -27.89
N LYS A 71 -2.72 7.50 -28.21
CA LYS A 71 -3.41 8.32 -27.21
C LYS A 71 -4.30 7.50 -26.28
N LYS A 72 -5.03 6.51 -26.82
CA LYS A 72 -5.88 5.61 -26.03
C LYS A 72 -5.07 4.67 -25.15
N ILE A 73 -3.96 4.16 -25.67
CA ILE A 73 -3.03 3.32 -24.91
C ILE A 73 -2.50 4.10 -23.69
N ARG A 74 -2.05 5.34 -23.88
CA ARG A 74 -1.59 6.18 -22.77
C ARG A 74 -2.69 6.39 -21.72
N GLN A 75 -3.90 6.71 -22.16
CA GLN A 75 -5.03 6.89 -21.24
C GLN A 75 -5.38 5.61 -20.49
N THR A 76 -5.32 4.45 -21.15
CA THR A 76 -5.50 3.14 -20.53
C THR A 76 -4.43 2.88 -19.46
N ILE A 77 -3.16 3.17 -19.73
CA ILE A 77 -2.08 3.00 -18.75
C ILE A 77 -2.28 3.93 -17.55
N GLU A 78 -2.60 5.20 -17.78
CA GLU A 78 -2.90 6.17 -16.72
C GLU A 78 -4.09 5.71 -15.87
N SER A 79 -5.11 5.12 -16.49
CA SER A 79 -6.28 4.57 -15.80
C SER A 79 -5.92 3.35 -14.95
N ILE A 80 -5.15 2.40 -15.49
CA ILE A 80 -4.67 1.22 -14.76
C ILE A 80 -3.88 1.65 -13.52
N LEU A 81 -2.93 2.58 -13.67
CA LEU A 81 -2.10 3.05 -12.56
C LEU A 81 -2.93 3.79 -11.51
N THR A 82 -3.85 4.65 -11.92
CA THR A 82 -4.73 5.39 -11.00
C THR A 82 -5.62 4.45 -10.21
N SER A 83 -6.24 3.47 -10.87
CA SER A 83 -7.10 2.47 -10.21
C SER A 83 -6.31 1.54 -9.30
N THR A 84 -5.10 1.15 -9.71
CA THR A 84 -4.19 0.33 -8.89
C THR A 84 -3.77 1.10 -7.64
N ALA A 85 -3.43 2.38 -7.76
CA ALA A 85 -3.07 3.23 -6.62
C ALA A 85 -4.26 3.45 -5.68
N PHE A 86 -5.45 3.70 -6.23
CA PHE A 86 -6.68 3.85 -5.45
C PHE A 86 -6.99 2.58 -4.65
N LEU A 87 -7.02 1.41 -5.30
CA LEU A 87 -7.31 0.16 -4.62
C LEU A 87 -6.18 -0.24 -3.66
N GLY A 88 -4.93 0.03 -4.02
CA GLY A 88 -3.77 -0.11 -3.14
C GLY A 88 -3.97 0.65 -1.84
N PHE A 89 -4.31 1.94 -1.92
CA PHE A 89 -4.53 2.78 -0.74
C PHE A 89 -5.74 2.32 0.09
N ASN A 90 -6.85 1.95 -0.54
CA ASN A 90 -8.03 1.45 0.18
C ASN A 90 -7.83 0.04 0.77
N GLY A 91 -6.92 -0.77 0.21
CA GLY A 91 -6.54 -2.06 0.80
C GLY A 91 -5.68 -1.91 2.06
N PHE A 92 -5.20 -0.69 2.36
CA PHE A 92 -4.42 -0.36 3.56
C PHE A 92 -5.21 0.30 4.68
N ALA A 93 -6.28 1.02 4.34
CA ALA A 93 -7.10 1.79 5.27
C ALA A 93 -8.07 0.88 6.04
#